data_AF-A0A7Y2VNM3-F1
#
_entry.id   AF-A0A7Y2VNM3-F1
#
_cell.length_a   1.000
_cell.length_b   1.000
_cell.length_c   1.000
_cell.angle_alpha   90.00
_cell.angle_beta   90.00
_cell.angle_gamma   90.00
#
_symmetry.space_group_name_H-M   'P 1'
#
loop_
_entity.id
_entity.type
_entity.pdbx_description
1 polymer ?
#
loop_
_entity_poly.entity_id
_entity_poly.type
_entity_poly.pdbx_seq_one_letter_code
_entity_poly.pdbx_strand_id
1 'polypeptide(L)'
;MARRIFRIVIVIAIALGIYLFVAKDSFSKTFLIATASIDFLALSLGIHGLIAHSLRPSSKGELITYPLLMWVLWALLFLGFVFFIIPVYCPDFLLEL
;
A
#
# COMPACT_ATOMS: atom_id res chain seq x y z
N MET A 1 -13.93 -9.99 14.03
CA MET A 1 -14.14 -8.55 13.80
C MET A 1 -12.95 -7.90 13.10
N ALA A 2 -11.79 -7.73 13.74
CA ALA A 2 -10.64 -6.99 13.19
C ALA A 2 -10.19 -7.42 11.78
N ARG A 3 -10.00 -8.73 11.52
CA ARG A 3 -9.63 -9.22 10.17
C ARG A 3 -10.59 -8.78 9.06
N ARG A 4 -11.88 -8.64 9.37
CA ARG A 4 -12.91 -8.22 8.40
C ARG A 4 -12.70 -6.75 8.02
N ILE A 5 -12.37 -5.90 8.99
CA ILE A 5 -12.09 -4.48 8.76
C ILE A 5 -10.88 -4.33 7.82
N PHE A 6 -9.78 -5.03 8.10
CA PHE A 6 -8.59 -4.95 7.25
C PHE A 6 -8.84 -5.46 5.82
N ARG A 7 -9.66 -6.51 5.64
CA ARG A 7 -10.10 -6.95 4.31
C ARG A 7 -10.91 -5.87 3.58
N ILE A 8 -11.80 -5.18 4.28
CA ILE A 8 -12.58 -4.07 3.69
C ILE A 8 -11.65 -2.92 3.30
N VAL A 9 -10.70 -2.54 4.15
CA VAL A 9 -9.70 -1.50 3.86
C VAL A 9 -8.91 -1.86 2.60
N ILE A 10 -8.44 -3.10 2.46
CA ILE A 10 -7.74 -3.58 1.26
C ILE A 10 -8.64 -3.47 0.02
N VAL A 11 -9.89 -3.92 0.10
CA VAL A 11 -10.82 -3.85 -1.04
C VAL A 11 -11.09 -2.40 -1.46
N ILE A 12 -11.29 -1.51 -0.49
CA ILE A 12 -11.50 -0.08 -0.77
C ILE A 12 -10.25 0.54 -1.40
N ALA A 13 -9.06 0.27 -0.86
CA ALA A 13 -7.81 0.79 -1.42
C ALA A 13 -7.60 0.31 -2.87
N ILE A 14 -7.85 -0.98 -3.15
CA ILE A 14 -7.77 -1.51 -4.52
C ILE A 14 -8.77 -0.81 -5.44
N ALA A 15 -10.02 -0.62 -4.99
CA ALA A 15 -11.05 0.08 -5.78
C ALA A 15 -10.68 1.55 -6.05
N LEU A 16 -10.11 2.23 -5.05
CA LEU A 16 -9.62 3.60 -5.17
C LEU A 16 -8.44 3.69 -6.13
N GLY A 17 -7.46 2.80 -6.04
CA GLY A 17 -6.36 2.70 -6.99
C GLY A 17 -6.85 2.50 -8.42
N ILE A 18 -7.76 1.55 -8.66
CA ILE A 18 -8.35 1.33 -9.98
C ILE A 18 -9.06 2.59 -10.49
N TYR A 19 -9.85 3.26 -9.64
CA TYR A 19 -10.51 4.51 -9.99
C TYR A 19 -9.48 5.60 -10.37
N LEU A 20 -8.45 5.77 -9.54
CA LEU A 20 -7.39 6.74 -9.76
C LEU A 20 -6.69 6.47 -11.09
N PHE A 21 -6.56 5.20 -11.48
CA PHE A 21 -5.87 4.80 -12.71
C PHE A 21 -6.68 5.13 -13.95
N VAL A 22 -7.99 4.87 -13.90
CA VAL A 22 -8.92 5.18 -14.98
C VAL A 22 -9.08 6.70 -15.15
N ALA A 23 -9.12 7.45 -14.05
CA ALA A 23 -9.34 8.89 -14.07
C ALA A 23 -8.04 9.72 -14.09
N LYS A 24 -6.87 9.09 -14.26
CA LYS A 24 -5.57 9.74 -14.04
C LYS A 24 -5.36 10.99 -14.91
N ASP A 25 -5.82 10.95 -16.15
CA ASP A 25 -5.64 12.05 -17.12
C ASP A 25 -6.48 13.30 -16.77
N SER A 26 -7.42 13.17 -15.83
CA SER A 26 -8.25 14.28 -15.34
C SER A 26 -7.67 15.02 -14.14
N PHE A 27 -6.53 14.56 -13.60
CA PHE A 27 -5.94 15.10 -12.39
C PHE A 27 -4.53 15.67 -12.62
N SER A 28 -4.12 16.61 -11.78
CA SER A 28 -2.75 17.11 -11.79
C SER A 28 -1.77 16.04 -11.28
N LYS A 29 -0.52 16.10 -11.76
CA LYS A 29 0.56 15.19 -11.31
C LYS A 29 0.70 15.19 -9.79
N THR A 30 0.70 16.37 -9.16
CA THR A 30 0.77 16.52 -7.70
C THR A 30 -0.39 15.83 -6.99
N PHE A 31 -1.61 15.96 -7.50
CA PHE A 31 -2.78 15.30 -6.93
C PHE A 31 -2.65 13.79 -7.03
N LEU A 32 -2.26 13.26 -8.18
CA LEU A 32 -2.05 11.82 -8.39
C LEU A 32 -1.02 11.24 -7.43
N ILE A 33 0.13 11.91 -7.28
CA ILE A 33 1.20 11.44 -6.39
C ILE A 33 0.73 11.45 -4.93
N ALA A 34 0.09 12.53 -4.48
CA ALA A 34 -0.38 12.66 -3.10
C ALA A 34 -1.46 11.62 -2.79
N THR A 35 -2.45 11.48 -3.67
CA THR A 35 -3.57 10.53 -3.47
C THR A 35 -3.13 9.08 -3.62
N ALA A 36 -2.28 8.75 -4.59
CA ALA A 36 -1.72 7.40 -4.72
C ALA A 36 -0.83 7.04 -3.52
N SER A 37 -0.13 8.01 -2.92
CA SER A 37 0.64 7.77 -1.69
C SER A 37 -0.27 7.48 -0.50
N ILE A 38 -1.38 8.21 -0.35
CA ILE A 38 -2.39 7.95 0.68
C ILE A 38 -3.02 6.56 0.48
N ASP A 39 -3.37 6.23 -0.76
CA ASP A 39 -3.95 4.94 -1.11
C ASP A 39 -2.98 3.78 -0.84
N PHE A 40 -1.70 3.95 -1.19
CA PHE A 40 -0.64 3.02 -0.83
C PHE A 40 -0.52 2.81 0.68
N LEU A 41 -0.55 3.88 1.47
CA LEU A 41 -0.51 3.77 2.93
C LEU A 41 -1.73 3.02 3.47
N ALA A 42 -2.92 3.26 2.92
CA ALA A 42 -4.14 2.55 3.29
C ALA A 42 -4.05 1.06 2.94
N LEU A 43 -3.58 0.72 1.73
CA LEU A 43 -3.35 -0.66 1.29
C LEU A 43 -2.32 -1.36 2.18
N SER A 44 -1.19 -0.71 2.43
CA SER A 44 -0.11 -1.23 3.27
C SER A 44 -0.61 -1.47 4.70
N LEU A 45 -1.31 -0.51 5.30
CA LEU A 45 -1.95 -0.67 6.61
C LEU A 45 -2.95 -1.83 6.63
N GLY A 46 -3.75 -1.95 5.57
CA GLY A 46 -4.69 -3.04 5.36
C GLY A 46 -4.01 -4.41 5.41
N ILE A 47 -2.96 -4.59 4.61
CA ILE A 47 -2.22 -5.85 4.50
C ILE A 47 -1.53 -6.18 5.84
N HIS A 48 -0.80 -5.24 6.43
CA HIS A 48 -0.09 -5.45 7.69
C HIS A 48 -1.05 -5.76 8.83
N GLY A 49 -2.14 -5.01 8.96
CA GLY A 49 -3.16 -5.25 9.96
C GLY A 49 -3.85 -6.60 9.78
N LEU A 50 -4.11 -7.02 8.53
CA LEU A 50 -4.68 -8.33 8.25
C LEU A 50 -3.74 -9.46 8.69
N ILE A 51 -2.45 -9.38 8.35
CA ILE A 51 -1.43 -10.35 8.73
C ILE A 51 -1.30 -10.39 10.25
N ALA A 52 -1.19 -9.23 10.89
CA ALA A 52 -1.14 -9.10 12.34
C ALA A 52 -2.32 -9.83 12.99
N HIS A 53 -3.56 -9.59 12.56
CA HIS A 53 -4.74 -10.25 13.15
C HIS A 53 -5.01 -11.68 12.67
N SER A 54 -4.15 -12.23 11.80
CA SER A 54 -4.23 -13.61 11.31
C SER A 54 -3.18 -14.52 11.94
N LEU A 55 -2.07 -13.98 12.44
CA LEU A 55 -1.05 -14.74 13.15
C LEU A 55 -1.44 -15.05 14.60
N ARG A 56 -1.07 -16.24 15.07
CA ARG A 56 -1.28 -16.66 16.46
C ARG A 56 -0.45 -15.77 17.41
N PRO A 57 -0.91 -15.51 18.65
CA PRO A 57 -0.19 -14.67 19.61
C PRO A 57 1.24 -15.16 19.90
N SER A 58 1.44 -16.49 19.99
CA SER A 58 2.76 -17.10 20.21
C SER A 58 3.76 -16.80 19.08
N SER A 59 3.27 -16.55 17.86
CA SER A 59 4.09 -16.20 16.70
C SER A 59 4.57 -14.74 16.71
N LYS A 60 4.05 -13.91 17.62
CA LYS A 60 4.31 -12.46 17.66
C LYS A 60 5.20 -12.04 18.83
N GLY A 61 5.12 -12.76 19.95
CA GLY A 61 5.71 -12.36 21.23
C GLY A 61 7.16 -12.79 21.44
N GLU A 62 7.62 -13.86 20.78
CA GLU A 62 8.89 -14.50 21.17
C GLU A 62 10.03 -14.39 20.16
N LEU A 63 9.78 -13.88 18.94
CA LEU A 63 10.82 -13.81 17.90
C LEU A 63 10.83 -12.47 17.14
N ILE A 64 12.05 -11.92 16.98
CA ILE A 64 12.41 -10.79 16.10
C ILE A 64 11.91 -10.96 14.65
N THR A 65 11.61 -12.19 14.25
CA THR A 65 11.08 -12.56 12.94
C THR A 65 9.79 -11.82 12.59
N TYR A 66 8.88 -11.56 13.54
CA TYR A 66 7.62 -10.89 13.21
C TYR A 66 7.81 -9.42 12.80
N PRO A 67 8.52 -8.58 13.59
CA PRO A 67 8.88 -7.22 13.14
C PRO A 67 9.70 -7.20 11.84
N LEU A 68 10.65 -8.12 11.66
CA LEU A 68 11.44 -8.23 10.43
C LEU A 68 10.58 -8.57 9.21
N LEU A 69 9.65 -9.53 9.35
CA LEU A 69 8.72 -9.89 8.29
C LEU A 69 7.85 -8.69 7.88
N MET A 70 7.30 -7.97 8.86
CA MET A 70 6.49 -6.78 8.58
C MET A 70 7.32 -5.68 7.89
N TRP A 71 8.56 -5.47 8.32
CA TRP A 71 9.44 -4.48 7.68
C TRP A 71 9.80 -4.86 6.24
N VAL A 72 10.18 -6.12 5.99
CA VAL A 72 10.50 -6.62 4.64
C VAL A 72 9.27 -6.51 3.74
N LEU A 73 8.09 -6.89 4.24
CA LEU A 73 6.85 -6.77 3.49
C LEU A 73 6.56 -5.32 3.12
N TRP A 74 6.69 -4.39 4.07
CA TRP A 74 6.52 -2.97 3.80
C TRP A 74 7.51 -2.46 2.76
N ALA A 75 8.79 -2.83 2.87
CA ALA A 75 9.82 -2.44 1.92
C ALA A 75 9.52 -2.94 0.50
N LEU A 76 9.10 -4.20 0.34
CA LEU A 76 8.72 -4.74 -0.96
C LEU A 76 7.50 -4.03 -1.56
N LEU A 77 6.47 -3.77 -0.74
CA LEU A 77 5.29 -3.02 -1.18
C LEU A 77 5.67 -1.59 -1.58
N PHE A 78 6.54 -0.93 -0.81
CA PHE A 78 6.99 0.44 -1.07
C PHE A 78 7.84 0.52 -2.35
N LEU A 79 8.76 -0.40 -2.56
CA LEU A 79 9.53 -0.49 -3.81
C LEU A 79 8.60 -0.75 -5.00
N GLY A 80 7.63 -1.66 -4.85
CA GLY A 80 6.57 -1.87 -5.83
C GLY A 80 5.82 -0.59 -6.16
N PHE A 81 5.45 0.18 -5.14
CA PHE A 81 4.75 1.44 -5.29
C PHE A 81 5.59 2.50 -6.02
N VAL A 82 6.82 2.74 -5.57
CA VAL A 82 7.68 3.79 -6.12
C VAL A 82 8.13 3.48 -7.54
N PHE A 83 8.54 2.24 -7.83
CA PHE A 83 9.18 1.89 -9.11
C PHE A 83 8.21 1.38 -10.16
N PHE A 84 7.03 0.90 -9.79
CA PHE A 84 6.05 0.39 -10.76
C PHE A 84 4.76 1.20 -10.75
N ILE A 85 4.21 1.47 -9.57
CA ILE A 85 2.90 2.12 -9.48
C ILE A 85 2.99 3.60 -9.88
N ILE A 86 3.86 4.38 -9.25
CA ILE A 86 4.00 5.83 -9.56
C ILE A 86 4.26 6.08 -11.07
N PRO A 87 5.22 5.41 -11.74
CA PRO A 87 5.47 5.63 -13.17
C PRO A 87 4.28 5.28 -14.07
N VAL A 88 3.43 4.32 -13.67
CA VAL A 88 2.21 3.98 -14.41
C VAL A 88 1.14 5.06 -14.31
N TYR A 89 1.05 5.74 -13.16
CA TYR A 89 0.16 6.89 -12.95
C TYR A 89 0.70 8.18 -13.56
N CYS A 90 2.00 8.42 -13.43
CA CYS A 90 2.68 9.63 -13.83
C CYS A 90 4.03 9.28 -14.49
N PRO A 91 4.04 8.95 -15.79
CA PRO A 91 5.25 8.51 -16.49
C PRO A 91 6.34 9.59 -16.53
N ASP A 92 5.94 10.86 -16.52
CA ASP A 92 6.84 12.02 -16.51
C ASP A 92 7.23 12.47 -15.08
N PHE A 93 7.05 11.64 -14.05
CA PHE A 93 7.45 11.99 -12.68
C PHE A 93 8.97 11.93 -12.48
N LEU A 94 9.70 11.24 -13.35
CA LEU A 94 11.15 11.26 -13.32
C LEU A 94 11.62 12.69 -13.53
N LEU A 95 12.29 13.24 -12.51
CA LEU A 95 12.99 14.53 -12.57
C LEU A 95 13.85 14.53 -13.85
N GLU A 96 13.57 15.45 -14.77
CA GLU A 96 14.59 15.89 -15.72
C GLU A 96 15.74 16.44 -14.88
N LEU A 97 16.83 15.66 -14.76
CA LEU A 97 18.02 16.02 -13.99
C LEU A 97 18.95 16.89 -14.84
#